data_AF-A0A4S2JLH8-F1
#
_entry.id   AF-A0A4S2JLH8-F1
#
_cell.length_a   1.000
_cell.length_b   1.000
_cell.length_c   1.000
_cell.angle_alpha   90.00
_cell.angle_beta   90.00
_cell.angle_gamma   90.00
#
_symmetry.space_group_name_H-M   'P 1'
#
loop_
_entity.id
_entity.type
_entity.pdbx_description
1 polymer ?
#
loop_
_entity_poly.entity_id
_entity_poly.type
_entity_poly.pdbx_seq_one_letter_code
_entity_poly.pdbx_strand_id
1 'polypeptide(L)'
;MDSELYLTCDFQRIIFGKNKVTILALGKRSGKALRPQLDALSKFLRGQCALLLTNLSVQELREKFDASRSSEFARPGVPAPQTVTLAAGPCHKFTHTLEPYLRQLGLPIKLVRGVVTLEEDYIVCKRDQELTPEQCRVL
;
A
#
# COMPACT_ATOMS: atom_id res chain seq x y z
N MET A 1 9.93 -20.11 -0.89
CA MET A 1 9.56 -19.05 -1.85
C MET A 1 9.22 -17.81 -1.04
N ASP A 2 10.12 -17.26 -0.25
CA ASP A 2 11.42 -16.64 -0.59
C ASP A 2 11.26 -15.42 -1.49
N SER A 3 11.18 -14.25 -0.86
CA SER A 3 11.69 -12.98 -1.40
C SER A 3 11.64 -11.88 -0.32
N GLU A 4 12.73 -11.82 0.44
CA GLU A 4 13.49 -10.58 0.63
C GLU A 4 12.72 -9.29 0.97
N LEU A 5 12.46 -9.10 2.26
CA LEU A 5 12.51 -7.77 2.86
C LEU A 5 13.59 -7.73 3.96
N TYR A 6 14.78 -8.22 3.63
CA TYR A 6 16.00 -7.76 4.31
C TYR A 6 16.36 -6.39 3.72
N LEU A 7 15.62 -5.36 4.15
CA LEU A 7 16.11 -3.99 4.12
C LEU A 7 17.20 -3.87 5.19
N THR A 8 18.34 -4.52 4.95
CA THR A 8 19.60 -4.26 5.66
C THR A 8 20.16 -2.94 5.17
N CYS A 9 19.55 -1.85 5.63
CA CYS A 9 20.32 -0.63 5.89
C CYS A 9 21.04 -0.89 7.21
N ASP A 10 22.37 -0.85 7.24
CA ASP A 10 23.27 -1.22 8.35
C ASP A 10 22.95 -0.58 9.73
N PHE A 11 21.99 0.34 9.81
CA PHE A 11 21.58 1.05 11.03
C PHE A 11 20.10 0.89 11.40
N GLN A 12 19.38 -0.03 10.74
CA GLN A 12 17.95 -0.24 10.94
C GLN A 12 17.67 -1.72 11.25
N ARG A 13 17.08 -1.99 12.42
CA ARG A 13 16.63 -3.34 12.79
C ARG A 13 15.12 -3.36 12.94
N ILE A 14 14.48 -4.18 12.12
CA ILE A 14 13.05 -4.46 12.22
C ILE A 14 12.88 -5.75 13.01
N ILE A 15 12.10 -5.69 14.09
CA ILE A 15 11.71 -6.85 14.88
C ILE A 15 10.25 -7.14 14.57
N PHE A 16 10.02 -8.28 13.92
CA PHE A 16 8.70 -8.83 13.69
C PHE A 16 8.49 -10.05 14.60
N GLY A 17 7.33 -10.13 15.24
CA GLY A 17 7.03 -11.22 16.16
C GLY A 17 5.64 -11.14 16.74
N LYS A 18 5.23 -12.18 17.49
CA LYS A 18 3.94 -12.18 18.18
C LYS A 18 3.90 -11.01 19.16
N ASN A 19 2.91 -10.13 19.03
CA ASN A 19 2.78 -8.93 19.86
C ASN A 19 2.91 -9.23 21.35
N LYS A 20 2.34 -10.35 21.83
CA LYS A 20 2.47 -10.80 23.23
C LYS A 20 3.92 -11.02 23.67
N VAL A 21 4.75 -11.61 22.81
CA VAL A 21 6.18 -11.87 23.08
C VAL A 21 6.97 -10.57 23.00
N THR A 22 6.67 -9.71 22.04
CA THR A 22 7.31 -8.40 21.90
C THR A 22 7.01 -7.50 23.11
N ILE A 23 5.75 -7.44 23.56
CA ILE A 23 5.35 -6.70 24.77
C ILE A 23 6.05 -7.28 26.02
N LEU A 24 6.15 -8.61 26.12
CA LEU A 24 6.89 -9.28 27.19
C LEU A 24 8.37 -8.87 27.19
N ALA A 25 8.99 -8.80 26.02
CA ALA A 25 10.38 -8.40 25.85
C ALA A 25 10.61 -6.91 26.20
N LEU A 26 9.63 -6.04 25.96
CA LEU A 26 9.74 -4.60 26.27
C LEU A 26 9.62 -4.28 27.77
N GLY A 27 8.78 -5.01 28.52
CA GLY A 27 8.42 -4.61 29.89
C GLY A 27 8.59 -5.67 30.98
N LYS A 28 8.80 -6.96 30.66
CA LYS A 28 8.53 -8.04 31.63
C LYS A 28 9.72 -8.87 32.10
N ARG A 29 10.96 -8.37 31.96
CA ARG A 29 12.10 -8.96 32.66
C ARG A 29 12.41 -8.17 33.93
N SER A 30 11.77 -8.56 35.03
CA SER A 30 12.16 -8.18 36.41
C SER A 30 12.01 -6.71 36.81
N GLY A 31 10.93 -6.03 36.40
CA GLY A 31 10.55 -4.71 36.94
C GLY A 31 11.51 -3.56 36.63
N LYS A 32 12.53 -3.78 35.79
CA LYS A 32 13.41 -2.75 35.24
C LYS A 32 13.12 -2.58 33.76
N ALA A 33 12.44 -1.50 33.40
CA ALA A 33 12.35 -1.08 32.01
C ALA A 33 13.76 -0.74 31.50
N LEU A 34 14.12 -1.23 30.32
CA LEU A 34 15.43 -0.97 29.71
C LEU A 34 15.67 0.54 29.51
N ARG A 35 14.60 1.30 29.26
CA ARG A 35 14.56 2.76 29.28
C ARG A 35 13.20 3.22 29.80
N PRO A 36 13.10 4.41 30.43
CA PRO A 36 11.81 4.98 30.80
C PRO A 36 10.90 5.10 29.56
N GLN A 37 9.58 4.92 29.76
CA GLN A 37 8.52 5.00 28.74
C GLN A 37 8.44 3.85 27.71
N LEU A 38 9.28 2.82 27.79
CA LEU A 38 9.15 1.64 26.90
C LEU A 38 7.79 0.93 27.08
N ASP A 39 7.26 0.92 28.30
CA ASP A 39 5.96 0.33 28.61
C ASP A 39 4.81 1.02 27.89
N ALA A 40 4.96 2.30 27.53
CA ALA A 40 3.94 3.03 26.77
C ALA A 40 3.80 2.49 25.35
N LEU A 41 4.86 1.93 24.77
CA LEU A 41 4.85 1.33 23.42
C LEU A 41 3.95 0.09 23.34
N SER A 42 3.73 -0.59 24.46
CA SER A 42 2.83 -1.76 24.53
C SER A 42 1.40 -1.42 24.08
N LYS A 43 0.95 -0.18 24.25
CA LYS A 43 -0.39 0.27 23.85
C LYS A 43 -0.57 0.30 22.33
N PHE A 44 0.52 0.50 21.59
CA PHE A 44 0.52 0.62 20.13
C PHE A 44 0.74 -0.70 19.40
N LEU A 45 1.18 -1.76 20.10
CA LEU A 45 1.41 -3.09 19.53
C LEU A 45 0.10 -3.90 19.37
N ARG A 46 -0.76 -3.48 18.46
CA ARG A 46 -2.07 -4.13 18.17
C ARG A 46 -2.19 -4.54 16.70
N GLY A 47 -2.67 -5.75 16.44
CA GLY A 47 -2.79 -6.26 15.07
C GLY A 47 -1.44 -6.65 14.46
N GLN A 48 -1.29 -6.51 13.14
CA GLN A 48 -0.02 -6.74 12.46
C GLN A 48 0.89 -5.51 12.65
N CYS A 49 1.82 -5.59 13.61
CA CYS A 49 2.77 -4.52 13.89
C CYS A 49 4.21 -5.06 13.99
N ALA A 50 5.16 -4.24 13.58
CA ALA A 50 6.59 -4.48 13.74
C ALA A 50 7.23 -3.33 14.52
N LEU A 51 8.32 -3.59 15.23
CA LEU A 51 9.14 -2.54 15.85
C LEU A 51 10.33 -2.25 14.94
N LEU A 52 10.48 -1.00 14.55
CA LEU A 52 11.66 -0.52 13.85
C LEU A 52 12.56 0.25 14.82
N LEU A 53 13.80 -0.22 14.97
CA LEU A 53 14.86 0.43 15.72
C LEU A 53 15.79 1.08 14.70
N THR A 54 15.93 2.40 14.75
CA THR A 54 16.79 3.16 13.85
C THR A 54 17.51 4.26 14.63
N ASN A 55 18.69 4.65 14.15
CA ASN A 55 19.42 5.84 14.57
C ASN A 55 19.02 7.11 13.80
N LEU A 56 18.14 7.01 12.79
CA LEU A 56 17.69 8.14 11.99
C LEU A 56 16.67 9.00 12.73
N SER A 57 16.60 10.28 12.35
CA SER A 57 15.53 11.17 12.81
C SER A 57 14.18 10.76 12.21
N VAL A 58 13.09 11.22 12.83
CA VAL A 58 11.72 10.92 12.37
C VAL A 58 11.46 11.46 10.95
N GLN A 59 12.08 12.59 10.60
CA GLN A 59 11.93 13.22 9.28
C GLN A 59 12.61 12.40 8.19
N GLU A 60 13.90 12.07 8.35
CA GLU A 60 14.65 11.25 7.41
C GLU A 60 14.02 9.86 7.24
N LEU A 61 13.50 9.31 8.33
CA LEU A 61 12.79 8.03 8.30
C LEU A 61 11.54 8.13 7.41
N ARG A 62 10.72 9.17 7.61
CA ARG A 62 9.50 9.37 6.81
C ARG A 62 9.83 9.54 5.33
N GLU A 63 10.83 10.35 5.01
CA GLU A 63 11.28 10.56 3.62
C GLU A 63 11.74 9.25 2.97
N LYS A 64 12.53 8.43 3.68
CA LYS A 64 12.94 7.11 3.19
C LYS A 64 11.77 6.15 2.99
N PHE A 65 10.78 6.16 3.88
CA PHE A 65 9.59 5.33 3.74
C PHE A 65 8.70 5.79 2.59
N ASP A 66 8.55 7.10 2.40
CA ASP A 66 7.76 7.66 1.30
C ASP A 66 8.45 7.42 -0.05
N ALA A 67 9.78 7.49 -0.12
CA ALA A 67 10.56 7.20 -1.33
C ALA A 67 10.59 5.71 -1.70
N SER A 68 10.48 4.81 -0.72
CA SER A 68 10.51 3.36 -0.95
C SER A 68 9.13 2.73 -1.19
N ARG A 69 8.08 3.54 -1.34
CA ARG A 69 6.74 3.06 -1.71
C ARG A 69 6.75 2.48 -3.12
N SER A 70 6.62 1.16 -3.22
CA SER A 70 6.26 0.49 -4.46
C SER A 70 4.76 0.63 -4.71
N SER A 71 4.39 0.98 -5.94
CA SER A 71 2.99 0.93 -6.38
C SER A 71 2.58 -0.55 -6.46
N GLU A 72 1.71 -0.98 -5.56
CA GLU A 72 1.13 -2.32 -5.60
C GLU A 72 -0.23 -2.27 -6.32
N PHE A 73 -0.49 -3.28 -7.14
CA PHE A 73 -1.77 -3.42 -7.84
C PHE A 73 -2.92 -3.55 -6.85
N ALA A 74 -4.05 -2.93 -7.21
CA ALA A 74 -5.27 -3.00 -6.43
C ALA A 74 -5.72 -4.47 -6.27
N ARG A 75 -6.08 -4.86 -5.04
CA ARG A 75 -6.58 -6.21 -4.74
C ARG A 75 -8.11 -6.19 -4.61
N PRO A 76 -8.84 -7.16 -5.20
CA PRO A 76 -10.29 -7.23 -5.08
C PRO A 76 -10.71 -7.39 -3.61
N GLY A 77 -11.80 -6.75 -3.21
CA GLY A 77 -12.35 -6.84 -1.85
C GLY A 77 -11.64 -5.99 -0.79
N VAL A 78 -10.69 -5.15 -1.19
CA VAL A 78 -10.10 -4.12 -0.32
C VAL A 78 -10.82 -2.79 -0.57
N PRO A 79 -11.14 -1.99 0.47
CA PRO A 79 -11.68 -0.65 0.28
C PRO A 79 -10.65 0.24 -0.43
N ALA A 80 -11.09 1.01 -1.42
CA ALA A 80 -10.23 1.90 -2.18
C ALA A 80 -9.64 3.00 -1.27
N PRO A 81 -8.30 3.13 -1.19
CA PRO A 81 -7.67 4.13 -0.32
C PRO A 81 -7.90 5.57 -0.80
N GLN A 82 -8.20 5.75 -2.08
CA GLN A 82 -8.44 7.04 -2.72
C GLN A 82 -9.41 6.90 -3.89
N THR A 83 -10.08 8.01 -4.22
CA THR A 83 -10.91 8.10 -5.42
C THR A 83 -10.01 8.19 -6.65
N VAL A 84 -10.18 7.30 -7.62
CA VAL A 84 -9.45 7.31 -8.88
C VAL A 84 -10.39 7.68 -10.01
N THR A 85 -10.05 8.75 -10.74
CA THR A 85 -10.78 9.22 -11.91
C THR A 85 -9.85 9.21 -13.11
N LEU A 86 -10.31 8.61 -14.21
CA LEU A 86 -9.64 8.64 -15.49
C LEU A 86 -10.18 9.83 -16.28
N ALA A 87 -9.30 10.73 -16.69
CA ALA A 87 -9.67 11.86 -17.53
C ALA A 87 -9.98 11.40 -18.96
N ALA A 88 -10.91 12.09 -19.61
CA ALA A 88 -11.22 11.94 -21.02
C ALA A 88 -9.98 12.21 -21.88
N GLY A 89 -9.80 11.41 -22.94
CA GLY A 89 -8.69 11.55 -23.86
C GLY A 89 -7.99 10.25 -24.23
N PRO A 90 -6.93 10.34 -25.06
CA PRO A 90 -6.21 9.18 -25.58
C PRO A 90 -5.40 8.50 -24.47
N CYS A 91 -5.74 7.25 -24.17
CA CYS A 91 -5.05 6.43 -23.19
C CYS A 91 -4.09 5.46 -23.89
N HIS A 92 -2.85 5.92 -24.11
CA HIS A 92 -1.78 5.11 -24.70
C HIS A 92 -1.34 3.91 -23.83
N LYS A 93 -1.76 3.86 -22.56
CA LYS A 93 -1.47 2.76 -21.64
C LYS A 93 -2.26 1.49 -21.96
N PHE A 94 -3.41 1.60 -22.64
CA PHE A 94 -4.25 0.46 -22.96
C PHE A 94 -3.98 -0.03 -24.38
N THR A 95 -3.69 -1.33 -24.50
CA THR A 95 -3.52 -1.99 -25.79
C THR A 95 -4.86 -2.10 -26.53
N HIS A 96 -4.84 -2.01 -27.85
CA HIS A 96 -6.05 -2.16 -28.69
C HIS A 96 -6.79 -3.50 -28.45
N THR A 97 -6.09 -4.56 -28.06
CA THR A 97 -6.67 -5.86 -27.71
C THR A 97 -7.56 -5.82 -26.45
N LEU A 98 -7.34 -4.84 -25.56
CA LEU A 98 -8.10 -4.68 -24.32
C LEU A 98 -9.38 -3.85 -24.52
N GLU A 99 -9.58 -3.22 -25.68
CA GLU A 99 -10.77 -2.43 -26.00
C GLU A 99 -12.11 -3.17 -25.78
N PRO A 100 -12.32 -4.40 -26.29
CA PRO A 100 -13.58 -5.11 -26.06
C PRO A 100 -13.79 -5.45 -24.58
N TYR A 101 -12.71 -5.73 -23.85
CA TYR A 101 -12.75 -6.05 -22.43
C TYR A 101 -13.08 -4.79 -21.60
N LEU A 102 -12.42 -3.67 -21.86
CA LEU A 102 -12.70 -2.39 -21.18
C LEU A 102 -14.13 -1.89 -21.46
N ARG A 103 -14.68 -2.15 -22.64
CA ARG A 103 -16.10 -1.90 -22.95
C ARG A 103 -17.02 -2.78 -22.11
N GLN A 104 -16.68 -4.05 -21.87
CA GLN A 104 -17.45 -4.93 -20.97
C GLN A 104 -17.43 -4.45 -19.52
N LEU A 105 -16.32 -3.84 -19.08
CA LEU A 105 -16.20 -3.22 -17.75
C LEU A 105 -17.02 -1.92 -17.60
N GLY A 106 -17.71 -1.47 -18.66
CA GLY A 106 -18.52 -0.25 -18.64
C GLY A 106 -17.74 1.04 -18.83
N LEU A 107 -16.48 1.01 -19.29
CA LEU A 107 -15.75 2.23 -19.60
C LEU A 107 -16.25 2.85 -20.92
N PRO A 108 -16.53 4.17 -20.96
CA PRO A 108 -16.93 4.88 -22.16
C PRO A 108 -15.71 5.14 -23.07
N ILE A 109 -15.33 4.11 -23.83
CA ILE A 109 -14.15 4.15 -24.71
C ILE A 109 -14.49 3.98 -26.20
N LYS A 110 -13.73 4.70 -27.04
CA LYS A 110 -13.70 4.55 -28.49
C LYS A 110 -12.29 4.29 -29.00
N LEU A 111 -12.21 3.51 -30.08
CA LEU A 111 -10.95 3.27 -30.79
C LEU A 111 -10.80 4.33 -31.88
N VAL A 112 -9.89 5.30 -31.68
CA VAL A 112 -9.60 6.35 -32.65
C VAL A 112 -8.20 6.11 -33.21
N ARG A 113 -8.11 5.80 -34.50
CA ARG A 113 -6.82 5.53 -35.20
C ARG A 113 -5.95 4.46 -34.50
N GLY A 114 -6.57 3.43 -33.92
CA GLY A 114 -5.87 2.36 -33.22
C GLY A 114 -5.51 2.66 -31.76
N VAL A 115 -5.88 3.83 -31.23
CA VAL A 115 -5.64 4.24 -29.83
C VAL A 115 -6.96 4.22 -29.06
N VAL A 116 -6.96 3.59 -27.89
CA VAL A 116 -8.10 3.60 -26.96
C VAL A 116 -8.23 5.01 -26.38
N THR A 117 -9.37 5.65 -26.63
CA THR A 117 -9.68 7.02 -26.21
C THR A 117 -10.90 6.99 -25.30
N LEU A 118 -10.81 7.53 -24.08
CA LEU A 118 -11.99 7.78 -23.25
C LEU A 118 -12.76 8.96 -23.80
N GLU A 119 -14.08 8.80 -23.95
CA GLU A 119 -14.96 9.86 -24.43
C GLU A 119 -15.27 10.91 -23.36
N GLU A 120 -15.34 10.45 -22.12
CA GLU A 120 -15.76 11.25 -20.96
C GLU A 120 -15.01 10.78 -19.71
N ASP A 121 -14.95 11.66 -18.71
CA ASP A 121 -14.26 11.38 -17.45
C ASP A 121 -14.97 10.22 -16.73
N TYR A 122 -14.22 9.18 -16.39
CA TYR A 122 -14.77 7.98 -15.75
C TYR A 122 -14.21 7.79 -14.36
N ILE A 123 -15.09 7.73 -13.37
CA ILE A 123 -14.73 7.45 -11.97
C ILE A 123 -14.64 5.93 -11.80
N VAL A 124 -13.42 5.40 -11.68
CA VAL A 124 -13.20 3.96 -11.53
C VAL A 124 -13.63 3.49 -10.16
N CYS A 125 -13.23 4.20 -9.10
CA CYS A 125 -13.61 3.90 -7.73
C CYS A 125 -13.64 5.17 -6.88
N LYS A 126 -14.52 5.20 -5.87
CA LYS A 126 -14.54 6.22 -4.82
C LYS A 126 -13.78 5.73 -3.58
N ARG A 127 -13.22 6.66 -2.79
CA ARG A 127 -12.63 6.33 -1.49
C ARG A 127 -13.63 5.53 -0.64
N ASP A 128 -13.12 4.49 0.04
CA ASP A 128 -13.86 3.57 0.91
C ASP A 128 -14.86 2.64 0.18
N GLN A 129 -14.91 2.66 -1.15
CA GLN A 129 -15.68 1.70 -1.94
C GLN A 129 -14.92 0.37 -2.06
N GLU A 130 -15.61 -0.75 -1.88
CA GLU A 130 -15.03 -2.07 -2.15
C GLU A 130 -14.67 -2.22 -3.63
N LEU A 131 -13.41 -2.56 -3.90
CA LEU A 131 -12.90 -2.72 -5.25
C LEU A 131 -13.36 -4.03 -5.86
N THR A 132 -14.02 -3.94 -7.02
CA THR A 132 -14.38 -5.11 -7.82
C THR A 132 -13.14 -5.65 -8.56
N PRO A 133 -13.08 -6.95 -8.89
CA PRO A 133 -11.97 -7.52 -9.65
C PRO A 133 -11.78 -6.86 -11.02
N GLU A 134 -12.83 -6.30 -11.57
CA GLU A 134 -12.84 -5.54 -12.81
C GLU A 134 -12.14 -4.20 -12.66
N GLN A 135 -12.48 -3.42 -11.62
CA GLN A 135 -11.83 -2.15 -11.29
C GLN A 135 -10.34 -2.35 -10.98
N CYS A 136 -9.99 -3.42 -10.24
CA CYS A 136 -8.60 -3.74 -9.92
C CYS A 136 -7.72 -4.03 -11.14
N ARG A 137 -8.30 -4.45 -12.28
CA ARG A 137 -7.53 -4.70 -13.50
C ARG A 137 -7.22 -3.41 -14.28
N VAL A 138 -7.95 -2.34 -13.99
CA VAL A 138 -7.77 -1.02 -14.62
C VAL A 138 -6.79 -0.15 -13.81
N LEU A 139 -6.63 -0.45 -12.51
CA LEU A 139 -5.78 0.27 -11.55
C LEU A 139 -4.40 -0.38 -11.40
#